data_AF-A0A994J6I4-F1
#
_entry.id   AF-A0A994J6I4-F1
#
_cell.length_a   1.000
_cell.length_b   1.000
_cell.length_c   1.000
_cell.angle_alpha   90.00
_cell.angle_beta   90.00
_cell.angle_gamma   90.00
#
_symmetry.space_group_name_H-M   'P 1'
#
loop_
_entity.id
_entity.type
_entity.pdbx_description
1 polymer ?
#
loop_
_entity_poly.entity_id
_entity_poly.type
_entity_poly.pdbx_seq_one_letter_code
_entity_poly.pdbx_strand_id
1 'polypeptide(L)'
;MGLLSDPVRRRALARLVLRLNAPLCVLSYVAGIAWFLALVFPPLTQRTYMSENAMGSTMVEEQFAGGDRARAFARDFAAHRKKSGALPVAWLERTMRSVGLEVYTQSFSRKLPFPDETHERYMVSGTNVYGILRAPRAASTESLVLTVPCGSDSTNSQAVGLLLALAAHFRDLLGQRYRLPGNRT
;
A
#
# COMPACT_ATOMS: atom_id res chain seq x y z
N MET A 1 -43.92 -2.34 31.49
CA MET A 1 -42.84 -2.85 32.36
C MET A 1 -43.33 -4.01 33.26
N GLY A 2 -44.00 -5.04 32.71
CA GLY A 2 -44.61 -6.11 33.53
C GLY A 2 -44.51 -7.52 32.94
N LEU A 3 -43.82 -7.71 31.82
CA LEU A 3 -43.74 -9.01 31.14
C LEU A 3 -42.66 -9.94 31.73
N LEU A 4 -41.64 -9.36 32.38
CA LEU A 4 -40.49 -10.08 32.95
C LEU A 4 -40.55 -10.24 34.48
N SER A 5 -41.48 -9.55 35.16
CA SER A 5 -41.58 -9.55 36.63
C SER A 5 -42.54 -10.61 37.19
N ASP A 6 -43.21 -11.38 36.32
CA ASP A 6 -44.32 -12.26 36.69
C ASP A 6 -43.87 -13.74 36.66
N PRO A 7 -43.73 -14.42 37.81
CA PRO A 7 -43.03 -15.71 37.93
C PRO A 7 -43.74 -16.87 37.21
N VAL A 8 -45.07 -16.80 37.07
CA VAL A 8 -45.87 -17.81 36.37
C VAL A 8 -45.70 -17.71 34.86
N ARG A 9 -45.74 -16.48 34.30
CA ARG A 9 -45.52 -16.23 32.87
C ARG A 9 -44.08 -16.55 32.47
N ARG A 10 -43.11 -16.28 33.34
CA ARG A 10 -41.70 -16.64 33.14
C ARG A 10 -41.51 -18.17 33.01
N ARG A 11 -42.19 -18.98 33.83
CA ARG A 11 -42.15 -20.46 33.73
C ARG A 11 -42.84 -20.97 32.46
N ALA A 12 -43.90 -20.32 32.00
CA ALA A 12 -44.56 -20.69 30.74
C ALA A 12 -43.67 -20.37 29.53
N LEU A 13 -43.06 -19.18 29.49
CA LEU A 13 -42.11 -18.78 28.45
C LEU A 13 -40.85 -19.66 28.46
N ALA A 14 -40.30 -19.97 29.64
CA ALA A 14 -39.15 -20.88 29.76
C ALA A 14 -39.47 -22.27 29.20
N ARG A 15 -40.67 -22.81 29.49
CA ARG A 15 -41.10 -24.11 28.94
C ARG A 15 -41.35 -24.06 27.42
N LEU A 16 -41.87 -22.94 26.90
CA LEU A 16 -42.06 -22.73 25.47
C LEU A 16 -40.71 -22.67 24.74
N VAL A 17 -39.76 -21.88 25.26
CA VAL A 17 -38.40 -21.76 24.71
C VAL A 17 -37.67 -23.11 24.77
N LEU A 18 -37.80 -23.88 25.87
CA LEU A 18 -37.21 -25.21 25.98
C LEU A 18 -37.81 -26.21 24.98
N ARG A 19 -39.12 -26.13 24.70
CA ARG A 19 -39.77 -26.97 23.67
C ARG A 19 -39.34 -26.59 22.25
N LEU A 20 -39.15 -25.31 22.00
CA LEU A 20 -38.73 -24.77 20.70
C LEU A 20 -37.21 -24.65 20.56
N ASN A 21 -36.43 -25.18 21.52
CA ASN A 21 -34.98 -25.03 21.56
C ASN A 21 -34.31 -25.58 20.29
N ALA A 22 -34.62 -26.82 19.91
CA ALA A 22 -34.04 -27.46 18.73
C ALA A 22 -34.35 -26.69 17.42
N PRO A 23 -35.62 -26.35 17.09
CA PRO A 23 -35.89 -25.58 15.87
C PRO A 23 -35.32 -24.16 15.92
N LEU A 24 -35.28 -23.51 17.09
CA LEU A 24 -34.67 -22.18 17.24
C LEU A 24 -33.16 -22.22 17.00
N CYS A 25 -32.46 -23.23 17.53
CA CYS A 25 -31.03 -23.42 17.28
C CYS A 25 -30.74 -23.63 15.80
N VAL A 26 -31.50 -24.52 15.12
CA VAL A 26 -31.33 -24.77 13.68
C VAL A 26 -31.61 -23.51 12.86
N LEU A 27 -32.69 -22.79 13.16
CA LEU A 27 -33.01 -21.52 12.50
C LEU A 27 -31.91 -20.48 12.69
N SER A 28 -31.39 -20.33 13.92
CA SER A 28 -30.31 -19.39 14.20
C SER A 28 -29.01 -19.74 13.49
N TYR A 29 -28.71 -21.03 13.35
CA TYR A 29 -27.53 -21.53 12.65
C TYR A 29 -27.62 -21.29 11.14
N VAL A 30 -28.78 -21.60 10.53
CA VAL A 30 -29.03 -21.33 9.10
C VAL A 30 -29.03 -19.83 8.81
N ALA A 31 -29.63 -19.03 9.70
CA ALA A 31 -29.59 -17.56 9.60
C ALA A 31 -28.16 -17.03 9.68
N GLY A 32 -27.32 -17.59 10.56
CA GLY A 32 -25.90 -17.26 10.67
C GLY A 32 -25.13 -17.58 9.38
N ILE A 33 -25.31 -18.78 8.82
CA ILE A 33 -24.66 -19.18 7.55
C ILE A 33 -25.12 -18.27 6.41
N ALA A 34 -26.42 -18.01 6.30
CA ALA A 34 -26.95 -17.11 5.28
C ALA A 34 -26.37 -15.69 5.42
N TRP A 35 -26.19 -15.21 6.66
CA TRP A 35 -25.56 -13.92 6.93
C TRP A 35 -24.07 -13.89 6.56
N PHE A 36 -23.32 -14.96 6.88
CA PHE A 36 -21.92 -15.08 6.47
C PHE A 36 -21.75 -15.08 4.95
N LEU A 37 -22.64 -15.77 4.22
CA LEU A 37 -22.66 -15.75 2.76
C LEU A 37 -23.07 -14.38 2.22
N ALA A 38 -24.00 -13.69 2.89
CA ALA A 38 -24.40 -12.32 2.54
C ALA A 38 -23.26 -11.31 2.76
N LEU A 39 -22.38 -11.50 3.74
CA LEU A 39 -21.21 -10.64 3.94
C LEU A 39 -20.21 -10.71 2.77
N VAL A 40 -20.11 -11.85 2.08
CA VAL A 40 -19.25 -11.99 0.90
C VAL A 40 -19.77 -11.18 -0.29
N PHE A 41 -21.06 -10.81 -0.29
CA PHE A 41 -21.63 -10.01 -1.38
C PHE A 41 -21.13 -8.55 -1.33
N PRO A 42 -20.51 -8.05 -2.41
CA PRO A 42 -19.94 -6.69 -2.47
C PRO A 42 -20.86 -5.52 -2.07
N PRO A 43 -22.20 -5.56 -2.28
CA PRO A 43 -23.08 -4.47 -1.83
C PRO A 43 -23.42 -4.49 -0.33
N LEU A 44 -23.20 -5.61 0.38
CA LEU A 44 -23.49 -5.77 1.82
C LEU A 44 -22.25 -5.62 2.70
N THR A 45 -21.07 -5.85 2.14
CA THR A 45 -19.79 -5.50 2.78
C THR A 45 -19.57 -4.00 2.65
N GLN A 46 -19.91 -3.24 3.70
CA GLN A 46 -19.37 -1.89 3.85
C GLN A 46 -17.85 -2.01 3.82
N ARG A 47 -17.21 -1.37 2.83
CA ARG A 47 -15.75 -1.28 2.72
C ARG A 47 -15.25 -0.86 4.09
N THR A 48 -14.36 -1.66 4.69
CA THR A 48 -13.74 -1.42 5.99
C THR A 48 -13.47 0.06 6.20
N TYR A 49 -14.20 0.67 7.15
CA TYR A 49 -14.04 2.06 7.54
C TYR A 49 -12.66 2.23 8.17
N MET A 50 -11.74 2.82 7.42
CA MET A 50 -10.48 3.33 7.94
C MET A 50 -10.78 4.67 8.62
N SER A 51 -10.37 4.80 9.89
CA SER A 51 -10.54 6.00 10.70
C SER A 51 -10.15 7.28 9.95
N GLU A 52 -11.13 8.16 9.76
CA GLU A 52 -11.13 9.46 9.05
C GLU A 52 -10.14 10.51 9.59
N ASN A 53 -9.45 10.25 10.70
CA ASN A 53 -8.51 11.21 11.29
C ASN A 53 -7.12 11.18 10.64
N ALA A 54 -6.99 11.68 9.40
CA ALA A 54 -5.72 12.22 8.90
C ALA A 54 -5.83 13.13 7.66
N MET A 55 -6.86 13.02 6.82
CA MET A 55 -7.03 13.88 5.65
C MET A 55 -8.53 13.99 5.36
N GLY A 56 -9.04 15.20 5.17
CA GLY A 56 -10.47 15.43 4.92
C GLY A 56 -11.00 14.53 3.81
N SER A 57 -12.23 14.05 3.97
CA SER A 57 -12.92 13.07 3.10
C SER A 57 -12.97 13.42 1.61
N THR A 58 -12.56 14.63 1.22
CA THR A 58 -12.43 15.10 -0.18
C THR A 58 -10.99 15.15 -0.71
N MET A 59 -9.98 14.69 0.06
CA MET A 59 -8.55 14.84 -0.25
C MET A 59 -7.80 13.50 -0.40
N VAL A 60 -8.50 12.38 -0.28
CA VAL A 60 -7.92 11.03 -0.37
C VAL A 60 -8.31 10.38 -1.69
N GLU A 61 -7.31 10.08 -2.53
CA GLU A 61 -7.49 9.26 -3.71
C GLU A 61 -7.38 7.79 -3.29
N GLU A 62 -8.50 7.06 -3.25
CA GLU A 62 -8.53 5.66 -2.80
C GLU A 62 -7.93 4.68 -3.82
N GLN A 63 -7.80 5.09 -5.08
CA GLN A 63 -7.45 4.22 -6.19
C GLN A 63 -6.20 4.70 -6.91
N PHE A 64 -5.17 3.84 -6.92
CA PHE A 64 -4.00 4.06 -7.74
C PHE A 64 -4.21 3.45 -9.14
N ALA A 65 -4.66 4.27 -10.10
CA ALA A 65 -4.84 3.87 -11.49
C ALA A 65 -3.52 3.69 -12.28
N GLY A 66 -2.35 3.86 -11.64
CA GLY A 66 -1.03 3.80 -12.28
C GLY A 66 -0.45 2.41 -12.52
N GLY A 67 -1.26 1.35 -12.42
CA GLY A 67 -0.81 -0.04 -12.50
C GLY A 67 -0.12 -0.42 -13.82
N ASP A 68 -0.67 0.03 -14.95
CA ASP A 68 -0.07 -0.25 -16.27
C ASP A 68 1.28 0.46 -16.45
N ARG A 69 1.37 1.69 -15.97
CA ARG A 69 2.62 2.47 -15.97
C ARG A 69 3.67 1.81 -15.07
N ALA A 70 3.27 1.30 -13.90
CA ALA A 70 4.15 0.53 -13.02
C ALA A 70 4.69 -0.74 -13.71
N ARG A 71 3.82 -1.50 -14.39
CA ARG A 71 4.22 -2.69 -15.15
C ARG A 71 5.13 -2.35 -16.34
N ALA A 72 4.92 -1.22 -17.00
CA ALA A 72 5.82 -0.76 -18.06
C ALA A 72 7.22 -0.46 -17.52
N PHE A 73 7.32 0.36 -16.46
CA PHE A 73 8.61 0.64 -15.81
C PHE A 73 9.30 -0.61 -15.27
N ALA A 74 8.54 -1.56 -14.72
CA ALA A 74 9.08 -2.83 -14.25
C ALA A 74 9.71 -3.67 -15.39
N ARG A 75 9.04 -3.70 -16.56
CA ARG A 75 9.55 -4.39 -17.75
C ARG A 75 10.83 -3.73 -18.27
N ASP A 76 10.84 -2.40 -18.35
CA ASP A 76 12.01 -1.65 -18.81
C ASP A 76 13.20 -1.83 -17.88
N PHE A 77 12.99 -1.75 -16.57
CA PHE A 77 14.03 -1.99 -15.58
C PHE A 77 14.58 -3.43 -15.70
N ALA A 78 13.71 -4.43 -15.81
CA ALA A 78 14.12 -5.82 -15.98
C ALA A 78 14.94 -6.02 -17.27
N ALA A 79 14.57 -5.37 -18.37
CA ALA A 79 15.29 -5.44 -19.64
C ALA A 79 16.70 -4.82 -19.52
N HIS A 80 16.84 -3.66 -18.87
CA HIS A 80 18.14 -3.02 -18.66
C HIS A 80 19.01 -3.79 -17.68
N ARG A 81 18.41 -4.35 -16.62
CA ARG A 81 19.14 -5.20 -15.66
C ARG A 81 19.68 -6.47 -16.33
N LYS A 82 18.90 -7.12 -17.19
CA LYS A 82 19.37 -8.28 -17.97
C LYS A 82 20.55 -7.94 -18.89
N LYS A 83 20.55 -6.75 -19.49
CA LYS A 83 21.63 -6.28 -20.37
C LYS A 83 22.91 -5.93 -19.60
N SER A 84 22.77 -5.25 -18.46
CA SER A 84 23.92 -4.77 -17.69
C SER A 84 24.47 -5.80 -16.71
N GLY A 85 23.72 -6.86 -16.35
CA GLY A 85 24.09 -7.84 -15.33
C GLY A 85 24.09 -7.29 -13.89
N ALA A 86 24.12 -5.96 -13.74
CA ALA A 86 24.10 -5.22 -12.49
C ALA A 86 22.94 -4.20 -12.45
N LEU A 87 22.88 -3.40 -11.39
CA LEU A 87 21.89 -2.32 -11.25
C LEU A 87 22.08 -1.29 -12.38
N PRO A 88 21.06 -1.01 -13.21
CA PRO A 88 21.17 -0.07 -14.32
C PRO A 88 21.04 1.40 -13.82
N VAL A 89 22.09 1.89 -13.15
CA VAL A 89 22.11 3.23 -12.51
C VAL A 89 21.81 4.35 -13.51
N ALA A 90 22.47 4.36 -14.67
CA ALA A 90 22.29 5.42 -15.68
C ALA A 90 20.86 5.46 -16.25
N TRP A 91 20.20 4.31 -16.37
CA TRP A 91 18.79 4.26 -16.80
C TRP A 91 17.89 4.80 -15.69
N LEU A 92 18.15 4.42 -14.44
CA LEU A 92 17.36 4.84 -13.29
C LEU A 92 17.46 6.36 -13.09
N GLU A 93 18.65 6.93 -13.21
CA GLU A 93 18.86 8.38 -13.14
C GLU A 93 18.05 9.13 -14.20
N ARG A 94 18.13 8.71 -15.47
CA ARG A 94 17.40 9.33 -16.56
C ARG A 94 15.88 9.22 -16.36
N THR A 95 15.41 8.05 -15.93
CA THR A 95 13.99 7.79 -15.72
C THR A 95 13.44 8.59 -14.54
N MET A 96 14.16 8.63 -13.42
CA MET A 96 13.74 9.44 -12.26
C MET A 96 13.77 10.94 -12.59
N ARG A 97 14.74 11.41 -13.38
CA ARG A 97 14.77 12.80 -13.87
C ARG A 97 13.63 13.11 -14.84
N SER A 98 13.27 12.19 -15.74
CA SER A 98 12.15 12.39 -16.68
C SER A 98 10.79 12.42 -15.98
N VAL A 99 10.66 11.71 -14.88
CA VAL A 99 9.52 11.82 -13.95
C VAL A 99 9.55 13.14 -13.17
N GLY A 100 10.69 13.83 -13.15
CA GLY A 100 10.87 15.13 -12.51
C GLY A 100 11.38 15.05 -11.08
N LEU A 101 12.08 14.00 -10.65
CA LEU A 101 12.70 13.96 -9.33
C LEU A 101 14.09 14.62 -9.36
N GLU A 102 14.51 15.18 -8.21
CA GLU A 102 15.91 15.57 -7.98
C GLU A 102 16.72 14.31 -7.66
N VAL A 103 17.53 13.84 -8.61
CA VAL A 103 18.20 12.54 -8.50
C VAL A 103 19.65 12.68 -8.06
N TYR A 104 20.04 11.84 -7.10
CA TYR A 104 21.38 11.73 -6.57
C TYR A 104 21.83 10.27 -6.50
N THR A 105 23.14 10.08 -6.61
CA THR A 105 23.79 8.77 -6.49
C THR A 105 24.80 8.78 -5.36
N GLN A 106 24.79 7.71 -4.58
CA GLN A 106 25.71 7.51 -3.46
C GLN A 106 26.43 6.17 -3.64
N SER A 107 27.69 6.25 -4.02
CA SER A 107 28.61 5.11 -4.04
C SER A 107 28.98 4.75 -2.60
N PHE A 108 28.95 3.47 -2.26
CA PHE A 108 29.41 2.99 -0.95
C PHE A 108 30.30 1.77 -1.11
N SER A 109 31.29 1.64 -0.22
CA SER A 109 32.09 0.45 -0.05
C SER A 109 32.30 0.26 1.43
N ARG A 110 31.83 -0.86 1.97
CA ARG A 110 31.91 -1.16 3.40
C ARG A 110 32.43 -2.58 3.59
N LYS A 111 33.47 -2.71 4.40
CA LYS A 111 33.95 -4.01 4.87
C LYS A 111 33.00 -4.46 5.97
N LEU A 112 32.33 -5.60 5.79
CA LEU A 112 31.49 -6.16 6.85
C LEU A 112 32.40 -6.68 7.97
N PRO A 113 32.00 -6.46 9.24
CA PRO A 113 32.80 -6.88 10.39
C PRO A 113 32.75 -8.40 10.63
N PHE A 114 31.80 -9.10 10.01
CA PHE A 114 31.62 -10.55 10.17
C PHE A 114 32.09 -11.28 8.91
N PRO A 115 32.91 -12.33 9.04
CA PRO A 115 33.24 -13.22 7.93
C PRO A 115 32.00 -14.04 7.56
N ASP A 116 31.70 -14.10 6.26
CA ASP A 116 30.72 -15.04 5.71
C ASP A 116 31.42 -16.40 5.49
N GLU A 117 30.69 -17.51 5.42
CA GLU A 117 31.23 -18.89 5.49
C GLU A 117 32.32 -19.25 4.46
N THR A 118 32.60 -18.37 3.49
CA THR A 118 33.57 -18.56 2.39
C THR A 118 34.68 -17.51 2.29
N HIS A 119 34.61 -16.35 2.97
CA HIS A 119 35.64 -15.29 2.83
C HIS A 119 35.88 -14.50 4.14
N GLU A 120 37.14 -14.41 4.57
CA GLU A 120 37.58 -13.75 5.82
C GLU A 120 37.27 -12.24 5.91
N ARG A 121 37.00 -11.56 4.80
CA ARG A 121 36.60 -10.13 4.76
C ARG A 121 35.71 -9.84 3.54
N TYR A 122 34.40 -9.98 3.70
CA TYR A 122 33.44 -9.64 2.64
C TYR A 122 33.33 -8.11 2.50
N MET A 123 33.80 -7.59 1.36
CA MET A 123 33.70 -6.16 1.01
C MET A 123 32.44 -5.94 0.18
N VAL A 124 31.43 -5.31 0.76
CA VAL A 124 30.20 -4.96 0.04
C VAL A 124 30.38 -3.59 -0.57
N SER A 125 30.36 -3.55 -1.90
CA SER A 125 30.35 -2.32 -2.66
C SER A 125 29.07 -2.22 -3.49
N GLY A 126 28.57 -1.00 -3.64
CA GLY A 126 27.31 -0.75 -4.34
C GLY A 126 27.08 0.72 -4.61
N THR A 127 26.01 1.00 -5.34
CA THR A 127 25.57 2.36 -5.63
C THR A 127 24.10 2.48 -5.28
N ASN A 128 23.77 3.37 -4.35
CA ASN A 128 22.40 3.74 -4.05
C ASN A 128 22.00 4.89 -4.95
N VAL A 129 20.78 4.82 -5.50
CA VAL A 129 20.18 5.90 -6.30
C VAL A 129 18.92 6.33 -5.56
N TYR A 130 18.80 7.62 -5.29
CA TYR A 130 17.63 8.18 -4.65
C TYR A 130 17.17 9.45 -5.37
N GLY A 131 15.85 9.63 -5.41
CA GLY A 131 15.20 10.80 -5.99
C GLY A 131 14.41 11.53 -4.94
N ILE A 132 14.54 12.84 -4.88
CA ILE A 132 13.80 13.70 -3.95
C ILE A 132 12.69 14.40 -4.72
N LEU A 133 11.47 14.29 -4.20
CA LEU A 133 10.31 15.06 -4.64
C LEU A 133 9.96 16.05 -3.54
N ARG A 134 10.22 17.35 -3.76
CA ARG A 134 9.95 18.39 -2.76
C ARG A 134 8.49 18.84 -2.79
N ALA A 135 7.88 18.94 -1.62
CA ALA A 135 6.58 19.56 -1.47
C ALA A 135 6.69 21.10 -1.66
N PRO A 136 5.79 21.75 -2.41
CA PRO A 136 5.93 23.18 -2.73
C PRO A 136 5.71 24.15 -1.55
N ARG A 137 5.02 23.75 -0.48
CA ARG A 137 4.58 24.67 0.59
C ARG A 137 4.68 24.14 2.03
N ALA A 138 5.24 22.96 2.26
CA ALA A 138 5.44 22.46 3.62
C ALA A 138 6.79 22.95 4.15
N ALA A 139 6.86 23.32 5.44
CA ALA A 139 8.14 23.34 6.14
C ALA A 139 8.77 21.95 5.92
N SER A 140 10.02 21.89 5.43
CA SER A 140 10.70 20.65 5.03
C SER A 140 11.07 19.76 6.23
N THR A 141 10.23 19.73 7.26
CA THR A 141 10.40 19.05 8.56
C THR A 141 9.86 17.63 8.55
N GLU A 142 9.02 17.28 7.57
CA GLU A 142 8.46 15.94 7.42
C GLU A 142 8.87 15.36 6.07
N SER A 143 9.27 14.09 6.08
CA SER A 143 9.66 13.37 4.86
C SER A 143 9.20 11.93 4.90
N LEU A 144 8.63 11.46 3.81
CA LEU A 144 8.36 10.05 3.58
C LEU A 144 9.48 9.45 2.72
N VAL A 145 10.10 8.38 3.20
CA VAL A 145 11.16 7.67 2.48
C VAL A 145 10.62 6.31 2.04
N LEU A 146 10.60 6.08 0.73
CA LEU A 146 10.24 4.80 0.13
C LEU A 146 11.49 4.17 -0.46
N THR A 147 11.80 2.92 -0.07
CA THR A 147 13.00 2.22 -0.50
C THR A 147 12.66 0.88 -1.14
N VAL A 148 13.43 0.49 -2.15
CA VAL A 148 13.31 -0.82 -2.82
C VAL A 148 14.70 -1.45 -2.89
N PRO A 149 14.92 -2.60 -2.24
CA PRO A 149 16.19 -3.30 -2.34
C PRO A 149 16.37 -3.88 -3.74
N CYS A 150 17.51 -3.58 -4.36
CA CYS A 150 17.86 -4.00 -5.72
C CYS A 150 19.24 -4.69 -5.78
N GLY A 151 19.51 -5.57 -4.80
CA GLY A 151 20.73 -6.40 -4.78
C GLY A 151 20.71 -7.49 -5.85
N SER A 152 21.87 -8.10 -6.11
CA SER A 152 22.06 -9.22 -7.05
C SER A 152 21.01 -10.32 -6.87
N ASP A 153 20.71 -10.65 -5.63
CA ASP A 153 19.89 -11.79 -5.25
C ASP A 153 18.38 -11.48 -5.25
N SER A 154 18.03 -10.19 -5.31
CA SER A 154 16.65 -9.72 -5.26
C SER A 154 16.19 -9.20 -6.62
N THR A 155 15.26 -9.89 -7.27
CA THR A 155 14.70 -9.51 -8.58
C THR A 155 13.45 -8.63 -8.44
N ASN A 156 13.56 -7.55 -7.66
CA ASN A 156 12.45 -6.66 -7.31
C ASN A 156 12.05 -5.66 -8.41
N SER A 157 12.01 -6.10 -9.67
CA SER A 157 11.71 -5.22 -10.81
C SER A 157 10.31 -4.61 -10.73
N GLN A 158 9.34 -5.35 -10.20
CA GLN A 158 7.97 -4.86 -10.01
C GLN A 158 7.88 -3.76 -8.96
N ALA A 159 8.62 -3.90 -7.85
CA ALA A 159 8.65 -2.89 -6.80
C ALA A 159 9.30 -1.58 -7.28
N VAL A 160 10.39 -1.68 -8.07
CA VAL A 160 11.00 -0.50 -8.72
C VAL A 160 10.01 0.18 -9.67
N GLY A 161 9.31 -0.60 -10.50
CA GLY A 161 8.31 -0.07 -11.41
C GLY A 161 7.16 0.63 -10.69
N LEU A 162 6.68 0.05 -9.59
CA LEU A 162 5.65 0.65 -8.75
C LEU A 162 6.12 1.96 -8.12
N LEU A 163 7.33 2.00 -7.55
CA LEU A 163 7.87 3.20 -6.92
C LEU A 163 8.05 4.35 -7.93
N LEU A 164 8.52 4.05 -9.15
CA LEU A 164 8.62 5.04 -10.23
C LEU A 164 7.25 5.55 -10.68
N ALA A 165 6.25 4.66 -10.78
CA ALA A 165 4.90 5.06 -11.13
C ALA A 165 4.22 5.90 -10.04
N LEU A 166 4.44 5.56 -8.77
CA LEU A 166 3.97 6.37 -7.63
C LEU A 166 4.62 7.75 -7.63
N ALA A 167 5.94 7.82 -7.84
CA ALA A 167 6.64 9.08 -7.90
C ALA A 167 6.12 9.99 -9.04
N ALA A 168 5.80 9.39 -10.20
CA ALA A 168 5.17 10.11 -11.31
C ALA A 168 3.78 10.61 -10.94
N HIS A 169 2.97 9.76 -10.31
CA HIS A 169 1.63 10.13 -9.87
C HIS A 169 1.66 11.28 -8.85
N PHE A 170 2.56 11.24 -7.86
CA PHE A 170 2.74 12.33 -6.91
C PHE A 170 3.21 13.62 -7.58
N ARG A 171 4.08 13.53 -8.57
CA ARG A 171 4.50 14.71 -9.35
C ARG A 171 3.34 15.31 -10.14
N ASP A 172 2.52 14.48 -10.77
CA ASP A 172 1.35 14.92 -11.54
C ASP A 172 0.30 15.59 -10.62
N LEU A 173 0.04 15.01 -9.45
CA LEU A 173 -0.85 15.60 -8.43
C LEU A 173 -0.35 16.96 -7.93
N LEU A 174 0.96 17.08 -7.67
CA LEU A 174 1.60 18.35 -7.31
C LEU A 174 1.59 19.34 -8.49
N GLY A 175 1.57 18.89 -9.74
CA GLY A 175 1.41 19.77 -10.90
C GLY A 175 -0.01 20.32 -11.04
N GLN A 176 -1.02 19.48 -10.82
CA GLN A 176 -2.43 19.83 -10.97
C GLN A 176 -2.93 20.75 -9.84
N ARG A 177 -2.63 20.42 -8.58
CA ARG A 177 -3.11 21.21 -7.42
C ARG A 177 -2.56 22.64 -7.38
N TYR A 178 -1.47 22.91 -8.09
CA TYR A 178 -0.84 24.23 -8.13
C TYR A 178 -1.07 24.99 -9.45
N ARG A 179 -1.82 24.42 -10.40
CA ARG A 179 -2.42 25.14 -11.53
C ARG A 179 -3.81 25.69 -11.12
N LEU A 180 -3.85 26.77 -10.34
CA LEU A 180 -5.04 27.63 -10.22
C LEU A 180 -4.91 28.86 -11.14
N PRO A 181 -6.03 29.44 -11.61
CA PRO A 181 -6.11 30.18 -12.87
C PRO A 181 -5.60 31.61 -12.72
N GLY A 182 -4.34 31.82 -13.06
CA GLY A 182 -3.70 33.14 -13.03
C GLY A 182 -3.18 33.62 -14.38
N ASN A 183 -3.73 33.12 -15.50
CA ASN A 183 -3.40 33.68 -16.81
C ASN A 183 -4.52 33.45 -17.83
N ARG A 184 -5.57 34.26 -17.73
CA ARG A 184 -6.33 34.73 -18.88
C ARG A 184 -6.24 36.25 -18.84
N THR A 185 -5.24 36.79 -19.52
CA THR A 185 -5.29 38.16 -20.05
C THR A 185 -5.96 38.11 -21.42
#